data_AF-A0A6I7WTP6-F1
#
_entry.id   AF-A0A6I7WTP6-F1
#
_cell.length_a   1.000
_cell.length_b   1.000
_cell.length_c   1.000
_cell.angle_alpha   90.00
_cell.angle_beta   90.00
_cell.angle_gamma   90.00
#
_symmetry.space_group_name_H-M   'P 1'
#
loop_
_entity.id
_entity.type
_entity.pdbx_description
1 polymer ?
#
loop_
_entity_poly.entity_id
_entity_poly.type
_entity_poly.pdbx_seq_one_letter_code
_entity_poly.pdbx_strand_id
1 'polypeptide(L)' 'MCGLIDAYLYAPTQVIAELFKSKGIDGIAYYSMLGDGHNIVLFKAKTAVLLHCSLCEIQEVSYEFQEIANRYVVTDPY' A
#
# COMPACT_ATOMS: atom_id res chain seq x y z
N MET A 1 6.52 -21.57 -1.41
CA MET A 1 6.94 -20.71 -0.30
C MET A 1 6.71 -19.23 -0.67
N CYS A 2 5.51 -18.89 -1.19
CA CYS A 2 5.17 -17.53 -1.65
C CYS A 2 4.17 -16.86 -0.67
N GLY A 3 3.13 -17.59 -0.25
CA GLY A 3 2.10 -17.04 0.65
C GLY A 3 2.49 -16.78 2.12
N LEU A 4 3.69 -17.18 2.57
CA LEU A 4 4.14 -16.84 3.93
C LEU A 4 4.75 -15.43 4.02
N ILE A 5 5.25 -14.90 2.89
CA ILE A 5 5.91 -13.60 2.81
C ILE A 5 4.85 -12.49 2.82
N ASP A 6 3.72 -12.71 2.14
CA ASP A 6 2.60 -11.75 2.09
C ASP A 6 1.97 -11.50 3.48
N ALA A 7 1.80 -12.56 4.29
CA ALA A 7 1.19 -12.43 5.62
C ALA A 7 2.04 -11.61 6.60
N TYR A 8 3.38 -11.69 6.51
CA TYR A 8 4.28 -10.97 7.40
C TYR A 8 4.27 -9.45 7.17
N LEU A 9 4.09 -9.02 5.91
CA LEU A 9 4.02 -7.60 5.57
C LEU A 9 2.70 -6.95 6.01
N TYR A 10 1.61 -7.71 6.04
CA TYR A 10 0.29 -7.19 6.41
C TYR A 10 -0.01 -7.22 7.91
N ALA A 11 0.61 -8.12 8.68
CA ALA A 11 0.36 -8.25 10.11
C ALA A 11 0.58 -6.94 10.90
N PRO A 12 1.65 -6.15 10.68
CA PRO A 12 1.84 -4.86 11.36
C PRO A 12 0.70 -3.87 11.08
N THR A 13 0.30 -3.73 9.81
CA THR A 13 -0.78 -2.82 9.39
C THR A 13 -2.12 -3.24 10.02
N GLN A 14 -2.38 -4.54 10.12
CA GLN A 14 -3.59 -5.06 10.78
C GLN A 14 -3.61 -4.78 12.29
N VAL A 15 -2.49 -4.97 12.98
CA VAL A 15 -2.38 -4.67 14.42
C VAL A 15 -2.61 -3.18 14.69
N ILE A 16 -2.02 -2.30 13.87
CA ILE A 16 -2.23 -0.85 13.96
C ILE A 16 -3.72 -0.51 13.71
N ALA A 17 -4.33 -1.13 12.70
CA ALA A 17 -5.73 -0.92 12.38
C ALA A 17 -6.67 -1.29 13.53
N GLU A 18 -6.48 -2.47 14.14
CA GLU A 18 -7.30 -2.91 15.27
C GLU A 18 -7.06 -2.07 16.53
N LEU A 19 -5.83 -1.58 16.76
CA LEU A 19 -5.56 -0.64 17.85
C LEU A 19 -6.40 0.63 17.72
N PHE A 20 -6.39 1.29 16.57
CA PHE A 20 -7.16 2.54 16.38
C PHE A 20 -8.67 2.31 16.40
N LYS A 21 -9.13 1.20 15.83
CA LYS A 21 -10.53 0.77 15.94
C LYS A 21 -10.96 0.60 17.40
N SER A 22 -10.11 0.00 18.25
CA SER A 22 -10.39 -0.16 19.69
C SER A 22 -10.49 1.18 20.44
N LYS A 23 -9.93 2.26 19.88
CA LYS A 23 -10.03 3.62 20.42
C LYS A 23 -11.27 4.38 19.97
N GLY A 24 -12.14 3.77 19.16
CA GLY A 24 -13.37 4.39 18.66
C GLY A 24 -13.13 5.35 17.49
N ILE A 25 -12.00 5.26 16.80
CA ILE A 25 -11.76 5.97 15.54
C ILE A 25 -12.59 5.29 14.44
N ASP A 26 -13.06 6.03 13.44
CA ASP A 26 -13.92 5.51 12.36
C ASP A 26 -13.16 4.86 11.19
N GLY A 27 -11.86 5.15 11.04
CA GLY A 27 -11.04 4.64 9.95
C GLY A 27 -9.59 5.15 9.99
N ILE A 28 -8.78 4.74 9.01
CA ILE A 28 -7.37 5.11 8.86
C ILE A 28 -7.09 5.43 7.39
N ALA A 29 -6.33 6.49 7.14
CA ALA A 29 -5.67 6.74 5.86
C ALA A 29 -4.18 6.41 5.96
N TYR A 30 -3.65 5.66 4.99
CA TYR A 30 -2.22 5.32 4.90
C TYR A 30 -1.73 5.52 3.48
N TYR A 31 -0.44 5.82 3.31
CA TYR A 31 0.16 6.03 1.99
C TYR A 31 -0.05 4.81 1.08
N SER A 32 -0.39 5.07 -0.18
CA SER A 32 -0.47 4.03 -1.20
C SER A 32 0.92 3.50 -1.53
N MET A 33 1.01 2.19 -1.78
CA MET A 33 2.24 1.56 -2.28
C MET A 33 2.36 1.61 -3.81
N LEU A 34 1.28 2.01 -4.51
CA LEU A 34 1.21 2.00 -5.98
C LEU A 34 1.38 3.39 -6.62
N GLY A 35 1.51 4.44 -5.81
CA GLY A 35 1.68 5.81 -6.30
C GLY A 35 1.27 6.84 -5.26
N ASP A 36 1.14 8.07 -5.71
CA ASP A 36 0.74 9.17 -4.85
C ASP A 36 -0.70 9.01 -4.34
N GLY A 37 -0.90 9.37 -3.08
CA GLY A 37 -2.21 9.35 -2.43
C GLY A 37 -2.30 8.34 -1.28
N HIS A 38 -3.52 8.14 -0.82
CA HIS A 38 -3.81 7.34 0.37
C HIS A 38 -4.82 6.24 0.09
N ASN A 39 -4.56 5.07 0.64
CA ASN A 39 -5.56 4.05 0.84
C ASN A 39 -6.31 4.36 2.14
N ILE A 40 -7.63 4.23 2.11
CA ILE A 40 -8.50 4.52 3.26
C ILE A 40 -9.19 3.24 3.68
N VAL A 41 -9.08 2.92 4.96
CA VAL A 41 -9.87 1.88 5.63
C VAL A 41 -10.96 2.55 6.46
N LEU A 42 -12.20 2.08 6.31
CA LEU A 42 -13.33 2.47 7.17
C LEU A 42 -13.70 1.27 8.02
N PHE A 43 -13.67 1.40 9.34
CA PHE A 43 -14.02 0.28 10.24
C PHE A 43 -15.51 -0.02 10.25
N LYS A 44 -16.34 0.97 9.91
CA LYS A 44 -17.78 0.83 9.79
C LYS A 44 -18.27 1.42 8.48
N ALA A 45 -18.00 0.74 7.37
CA ALA A 45 -18.41 1.21 6.03
C ALA A 45 -19.90 1.60 5.91
N LYS A 46 -20.79 1.02 6.73
CA LYS A 46 -22.23 1.37 6.76
C LYS A 46 -22.54 2.80 7.23
N THR A 47 -21.59 3.50 7.86
CA THR A 47 -21.77 4.92 8.24
C THR A 47 -21.40 5.88 7.11
N ALA A 48 -20.72 5.39 6.06
CA ALA A 48 -20.39 6.20 4.91
C ALA A 48 -21.59 6.31 3.96
N VAL A 49 -21.77 7.50 3.40
CA VAL A 49 -22.74 7.76 2.33
C VAL A 49 -22.00 7.67 1.00
N LEU A 50 -22.45 6.78 0.12
CA LEU A 50 -21.91 6.69 -1.24
C LEU A 50 -22.42 7.86 -2.07
N LEU A 51 -21.54 8.79 -2.42
CA LEU A 51 -21.89 9.94 -3.28
C LEU A 51 -21.65 9.62 -4.77
N HIS A 52 -20.56 8.91 -5.07
CA HIS A 52 -20.15 8.60 -6.43
C HIS A 52 -19.36 7.28 -6.46
N CYS A 53 -19.58 6.48 -7.50
CA CYS A 53 -18.83 5.27 -7.79
C CYS A 53 -18.63 5.19 -9.29
N SER A 54 -17.39 4.99 -9.74
CA SER A 54 -17.04 4.80 -11.14
C SER A 54 -16.10 3.61 -11.26
N LEU A 55 -16.26 2.85 -12.34
CA LEU A 55 -15.31 1.82 -12.72
C LEU A 55 -14.17 2.49 -13.48
N CYS A 56 -12.94 2.28 -13.02
CA CYS A 56 -11.74 2.84 -13.64
C CYS A 56 -10.88 1.72 -14.21
N GLU A 57 -10.34 1.94 -15.41
CA GLU A 57 -9.31 1.08 -16.00
C GLU A 57 -7.93 1.65 -15.65
N ILE A 58 -6.99 0.77 -15.30
CA ILE A 58 -5.60 1.16 -15.04
C ILE A 58 -4.93 1.45 -16.37
N GLN A 59 -4.44 2.68 -16.56
CA GLN A 59 -3.73 3.08 -17.78
C GLN A 59 -2.22 2.86 -17.67
N GLU A 60 -1.62 3.19 -16.52
CA GLU A 60 -0.17 3.11 -16.30
C GLU A 60 0.16 2.98 -14.80
N VAL A 61 1.30 2.35 -14.49
CA VAL A 61 1.95 2.40 -13.17
C VAL A 61 3.40 2.81 -13.39
N SER A 62 3.81 3.96 -12.85
CA SER A 62 5.17 4.50 -12.99
C SER A 62 5.94 4.38 -11.67
N TYR A 63 7.19 3.92 -11.78
CA TYR A 63 8.13 3.87 -10.66
C TYR A 63 9.40 4.61 -11.05
N GLU A 64 9.75 5.63 -10.28
CA GLU A 64 11.05 6.28 -10.40
C GLU A 64 12.07 5.55 -9.51
N PHE A 65 13.25 5.26 -10.07
CA PHE A 65 14.35 4.70 -9.29
C PHE A 65 15.64 5.46 -9.59
N GLN A 66 16.45 5.59 -8.56
CA GLN A 66 17.77 6.18 -8.64
C GLN A 66 18.79 5.12 -8.23
N GLU A 67 19.93 5.09 -8.89
CA GLU A 67 21.05 4.27 -8.47
C GLU A 67 21.65 4.84 -7.18
N ILE A 68 21.62 4.05 -6.10
CA ILE A 68 22.01 4.48 -4.74
C ILE A 68 23.40 4.01 -4.32
N ALA A 69 24.11 3.28 -5.19
CA ALA A 69 25.40 2.67 -4.89
C ALA A 69 26.33 2.63 -6.12
N ASN A 70 27.60 2.29 -5.91
CA ASN A 70 28.58 2.18 -6.99
C ASN A 70 28.14 1.12 -8.01
N ARG A 71 27.93 1.56 -9.27
CA ARG A 71 27.65 0.69 -10.39
C ARG A 71 28.77 -0.34 -10.54
N TYR A 72 28.44 -1.62 -10.41
CA TYR A 72 29.39 -2.66 -10.78
C TYR A 72 29.43 -2.76 -12.31
N VAL A 73 30.61 -2.55 -12.89
CA VAL A 73 30.84 -2.65 -14.33
C VAL A 73 31.76 -3.84 -14.58
N VAL A 74 31.26 -4.85 -15.29
CA VAL A 74 32.08 -5.95 -15.79
C VAL A 74 32.77 -5.47 -17.06
N THR A 75 34.07 -5.27 -17.00
CA THR A 75 34.87 -4.84 -18.17
C THR A 75 35.29 -5.99 -19.09
N ASP A 76 35.16 -7.25 -18.65
CA ASP A 76 35.33 -8.43 -19.50
C ASP A 76 34.37 -9.55 -19.07
N PRO A 77 33.34 -9.88 -19.87
CA PRO A 77 32.43 -10.98 -19.58
C PRO A 77 32.97 -12.35 -20.02
N TYR A 78 34.22 -12.43 -20.50
CA TYR A 78 34.87 -13.66 -20.98
C TYR A 78 36.20 -13.95 -20.28
#